data_AF-A0A3D3QLB9-F1
#
_entry.id   AF-A0A3D3QLB9-F1
#
_cell.length_a   1.000
_cell.length_b   1.000
_cell.length_c   1.000
_cell.angle_alpha   90.00
_cell.angle_beta   90.00
_cell.angle_gamma   90.00
#
_symmetry.space_group_name_H-M   'P 1'
#
loop_
_entity.id
_entity.type
_entity.pdbx_description
1 polymer ?
#
loop_
_entity_poly.entity_id
_entity_poly.type
_entity_poly.pdbx_seq_one_letter_code
_entity_poly.pdbx_strand_id
1 'polypeptide(L)'
;MVDCSWVRRLVLLTSVLVIVACAGPNTALYKPTLDDLTAQAPDSFLVDIQTSEGAITVKMRRHWSPLAVDRVWHLVENNFYAGARFYRMIDGFVAQWGYSGEPVRDSVWRDHPLDDEPVIGSN
;
A
#
# COMPACT_ATOMS: atom_id res chain seq x y z
N MET A 1 41.56 -45.14 -42.36
CA MET A 1 40.20 -44.67 -42.70
C MET A 1 39.54 -44.32 -41.38
N VAL A 2 39.44 -43.00 -41.10
CA VAL A 2 38.44 -42.24 -40.31
C VAL A 2 37.58 -43.08 -39.33
N ASP A 3 37.43 -42.80 -38.02
CA ASP A 3 37.25 -41.48 -37.41
C ASP A 3 37.54 -41.41 -35.89
N CYS A 4 37.78 -40.18 -35.47
CA CYS A 4 38.07 -39.62 -34.17
C CYS A 4 36.77 -39.43 -33.36
N SER A 5 36.54 -40.24 -32.33
CA SER A 5 35.41 -40.10 -31.41
C SER A 5 35.70 -39.05 -30.32
N TRP A 6 35.86 -37.80 -30.72
CA TRP A 6 35.94 -36.66 -29.79
C TRP A 6 34.97 -35.56 -30.25
N VAL A 7 34.30 -34.97 -29.27
CA VAL A 7 33.46 -33.76 -29.37
C VAL A 7 32.01 -33.98 -29.82
N ARG A 8 31.12 -34.13 -28.83
CA ARG A 8 29.92 -33.26 -28.66
C ARG A 8 29.24 -33.53 -27.31
N ARG A 9 29.91 -33.08 -26.25
CA ARG A 9 29.27 -32.73 -24.97
C ARG A 9 28.62 -31.36 -25.16
N LEU A 10 27.30 -31.26 -25.06
CA LEU A 10 26.57 -30.03 -24.67
C LEU A 10 25.06 -30.32 -24.70
N VAL A 11 24.56 -31.00 -23.66
CA VAL A 11 23.15 -30.90 -23.29
C VAL A 11 23.08 -29.77 -22.26
N LEU A 12 22.50 -28.66 -22.72
CA LEU A 12 22.34 -27.41 -21.99
C LEU A 12 21.51 -27.63 -20.72
N LEU A 13 22.15 -27.49 -19.56
CA LEU A 13 21.49 -27.32 -18.27
C LEU A 13 20.82 -25.94 -18.27
N THR A 14 19.50 -25.90 -18.48
CA THR A 14 18.71 -24.67 -18.29
C THR A 14 18.62 -24.36 -16.80
N SER A 15 19.47 -23.44 -16.36
CA SER A 15 19.46 -22.86 -15.02
C SER A 15 18.16 -22.08 -14.79
N VAL A 16 17.30 -22.60 -13.91
CA VAL A 16 16.18 -21.84 -13.35
C VAL A 16 16.77 -20.84 -12.35
N LEU A 17 16.88 -19.58 -12.76
CA LEU A 17 17.29 -18.48 -11.89
C LEU A 17 16.08 -18.05 -11.05
N VAL A 18 15.94 -18.60 -9.84
CA VAL A 18 14.94 -18.11 -8.88
C VAL A 18 15.50 -16.82 -8.27
N ILE A 19 15.07 -15.67 -8.78
CA ILE A 19 15.34 -14.37 -8.16
C ILE A 19 14.41 -14.25 -6.94
N VAL A 20 14.87 -14.74 -5.79
CA VAL A 20 14.27 -14.35 -4.52
C VAL A 20 14.73 -12.92 -4.24
N ALA A 21 13.92 -11.95 -4.62
CA ALA A 21 14.09 -10.58 -4.17
C ALA A 21 13.84 -10.56 -2.65
N CYS A 22 14.90 -10.43 -1.86
CA CYS A 22 14.79 -10.10 -0.46
C CYS A 22 14.26 -8.66 -0.36
N ALA A 23 12.94 -8.49 -0.37
CA ALA A 23 12.33 -7.27 0.13
C ALA A 23 12.68 -7.20 1.63
N GLY A 24 13.53 -6.25 2.01
CA GLY A 24 13.77 -5.93 3.41
C GLY A 24 12.43 -5.58 4.10
N PRO A 25 12.39 -5.62 5.45
CA PRO A 25 11.16 -5.28 6.16
C PRO A 25 10.69 -3.88 5.77
N ASN A 26 9.43 -3.74 5.34
CA ASN A 26 8.84 -2.45 5.03
C ASN A 26 8.68 -1.65 6.34
N THR A 27 9.63 -0.74 6.60
CA THR A 27 9.65 0.09 7.81
C THR A 27 8.81 1.36 7.69
N ALA A 28 8.32 1.70 6.50
CA ALA A 28 7.61 2.97 6.25
C ALA A 28 6.42 3.17 7.19
N LEU A 29 5.73 2.08 7.55
CA LEU A 29 4.58 2.13 8.46
C LEU A 29 4.93 2.24 9.95
N TYR A 30 6.16 1.89 10.34
CA TYR A 30 6.56 1.81 11.75
C TYR A 30 7.54 2.92 12.15
N LYS A 31 8.30 3.44 11.17
CA LYS A 31 9.29 4.51 11.34
C LYS A 31 9.32 5.36 10.06
N PRO A 32 8.28 6.17 9.81
CA PRO A 32 8.24 7.01 8.62
C PRO A 32 9.37 8.04 8.66
N THR A 33 10.01 8.25 7.52
CA THR A 33 11.01 9.30 7.33
C THR A 33 10.33 10.65 7.09
N LEU A 34 11.10 11.75 7.11
CA LEU A 34 10.55 13.07 6.75
C LEU A 34 10.02 13.08 5.31
N ASP A 35 10.69 12.39 4.40
CA ASP A 35 10.27 12.28 3.01
C ASP A 35 8.94 11.52 2.91
N ASP A 36 8.74 10.46 3.69
CA ASP A 36 7.46 9.73 3.77
C ASP A 36 6.31 10.62 4.26
N LEU A 37 6.58 11.47 5.26
CA LEU A 37 5.59 12.37 5.86
C LEU A 37 5.26 13.58 4.97
N THR A 38 6.12 13.90 4.01
CA THR A 38 5.97 15.08 3.12
C THR A 38 5.72 14.71 1.65
N ALA A 39 5.71 13.42 1.33
CA ALA A 39 5.42 12.90 0.01
C ALA A 39 4.01 13.33 -0.45
N GLN A 40 3.93 13.78 -1.69
CA GLN A 40 2.69 14.26 -2.30
C GLN A 40 2.08 13.18 -3.20
N ALA A 41 0.78 12.98 -3.06
CA ALA A 41 0.00 12.14 -3.96
C ALA A 41 -0.22 12.85 -5.31
N PRO A 42 -0.61 12.09 -6.36
CA PRO A 42 -1.13 12.68 -7.59
C PRO A 42 -2.37 13.56 -7.34
N ASP A 43 -2.71 14.45 -8.28
CA ASP A 43 -3.89 15.33 -8.19
C ASP A 43 -5.20 14.58 -7.90
N SER A 44 -5.32 13.36 -8.43
CA SER A 44 -6.37 12.42 -8.08
C SER A 44 -5.96 10.98 -8.38
N PHE A 45 -6.51 10.03 -7.65
CA PHE A 45 -6.31 8.60 -7.86
C PHE A 45 -7.55 7.81 -7.43
N LEU A 46 -7.61 6.55 -7.85
CA LEU A 46 -8.63 5.59 -7.44
C LEU A 46 -8.02 4.61 -6.43
N VAL A 47 -8.77 4.33 -5.36
CA VAL A 47 -8.44 3.29 -4.38
C VAL A 47 -9.50 2.22 -4.47
N ASP A 48 -9.09 1.00 -4.83
CA ASP A 48 -9.96 -0.16 -4.80
C ASP A 48 -9.86 -0.85 -3.44
N ILE A 49 -10.95 -0.79 -2.68
CA ILE A 49 -11.08 -1.36 -1.35
C ILE A 49 -11.81 -2.70 -1.48
N GLN A 50 -11.09 -3.78 -1.24
CA GLN A 50 -11.67 -5.12 -1.20
C GLN A 50 -12.23 -5.39 0.21
N THR A 51 -13.53 -5.60 0.31
CA THR A 51 -14.21 -5.92 1.59
C THR A 51 -14.80 -7.33 1.54
N SER A 52 -15.25 -7.84 2.69
CA SER A 52 -15.95 -9.13 2.75
C SER A 52 -17.29 -9.12 2.02
N GLU A 53 -17.90 -7.94 1.84
CA GLU A 53 -19.21 -7.77 1.20
C GLU A 53 -19.11 -7.24 -0.25
N GLY A 54 -17.89 -7.20 -0.81
CA GLY A 54 -17.63 -6.74 -2.17
C GLY A 54 -16.60 -5.62 -2.28
N ALA A 55 -16.30 -5.24 -3.52
CA ALA A 55 -15.33 -4.19 -3.81
C ALA A 55 -16.01 -2.80 -3.82
N ILE A 56 -15.29 -1.79 -3.31
CA ILE A 56 -15.69 -0.39 -3.36
C ILE A 56 -14.52 0.40 -3.96
N THR A 57 -14.77 1.17 -5.01
CA THR A 57 -13.77 2.08 -5.58
C THR A 57 -14.03 3.50 -5.09
N VAL A 58 -13.02 4.12 -4.50
CA VAL A 58 -13.09 5.51 -4.00
C VAL A 58 -12.17 6.39 -4.84
N LYS A 59 -12.69 7.51 -5.35
CA LYS A 59 -11.89 8.53 -6.03
C LYS A 59 -11.41 9.58 -5.03
N MET A 60 -10.10 9.62 -4.81
CA MET A 60 -9.46 10.63 -3.99
C MET A 60 -9.10 11.85 -4.86
N ARG A 61 -9.38 13.06 -4.36
CA ARG A 61 -9.07 14.33 -5.02
C ARG A 61 -8.20 15.15 -4.10
N ARG A 62 -6.90 15.29 -4.43
CA ARG A 62 -5.93 15.92 -3.54
C ARG A 62 -6.30 17.36 -3.19
N HIS A 63 -6.78 18.14 -4.16
CA HIS A 63 -7.16 19.53 -3.91
C HIS A 63 -8.34 19.74 -2.94
N TRP A 64 -9.07 18.69 -2.53
CA TRP A 64 -10.13 18.80 -1.51
C TRP A 64 -9.60 18.69 -0.08
N SER A 65 -8.51 17.96 0.12
CA SER A 65 -7.87 17.76 1.42
C SER A 65 -6.43 17.25 1.18
N PRO A 66 -5.49 18.13 0.79
CA PRO A 66 -4.15 17.74 0.41
C PRO A 66 -3.44 16.86 1.45
N LEU A 67 -3.47 17.26 2.72
CA LEU A 67 -2.75 16.54 3.78
C LEU A 67 -3.32 15.14 4.02
N ALA A 68 -4.65 15.00 4.06
CA ALA A 68 -5.28 13.71 4.29
C ALA A 68 -5.12 12.77 3.07
N VAL A 69 -5.23 13.31 1.86
CA VAL A 69 -5.08 12.53 0.64
C VAL A 69 -3.62 12.05 0.46
N ASP A 70 -2.64 12.89 0.76
CA ASP A 70 -1.22 12.52 0.76
C ASP A 70 -0.94 11.40 1.77
N ARG A 71 -1.53 11.50 2.98
CA ARG A 71 -1.46 10.45 4.00
C ARG A 71 -2.07 9.13 3.51
N VAL A 72 -3.28 9.17 2.96
CA VAL A 72 -3.95 7.96 2.46
C VAL A 72 -3.15 7.30 1.35
N TRP A 73 -2.59 8.09 0.42
CA TRP A 73 -1.72 7.59 -0.64
C TRP A 73 -0.56 6.78 -0.07
N HIS A 74 0.22 7.38 0.85
CA HIS A 74 1.34 6.71 1.49
C HIS A 74 0.92 5.42 2.23
N LEU A 75 -0.17 5.48 3.00
CA LEU A 75 -0.66 4.33 3.77
C LEU A 75 -1.15 3.18 2.87
N VAL A 76 -1.83 3.50 1.77
CA VAL A 76 -2.32 2.51 0.80
C VAL A 76 -1.16 1.86 0.05
N GLU A 77 -0.19 2.64 -0.44
CA GLU A 77 1.00 2.11 -1.13
C GLU A 77 1.79 1.13 -0.25
N ASN A 78 1.76 1.34 1.07
CA ASN A 78 2.45 0.49 2.03
C ASN A 78 1.56 -0.59 2.67
N ASN A 79 0.34 -0.81 2.15
CA ASN A 79 -0.57 -1.88 2.58
C ASN A 79 -1.01 -1.77 4.06
N PHE A 80 -1.15 -0.54 4.57
CA PHE A 80 -1.53 -0.28 5.96
C PHE A 80 -2.88 -0.89 6.34
N TYR A 81 -3.87 -0.78 5.45
CA TYR A 81 -5.26 -1.17 5.71
C TYR A 81 -5.57 -2.65 5.46
N ALA A 82 -4.60 -3.46 5.02
CA ALA A 82 -4.85 -4.88 4.79
C ALA A 82 -5.23 -5.60 6.09
N GLY A 83 -6.39 -6.23 6.09
CA GLY A 83 -6.93 -6.90 7.28
C GLY A 83 -7.60 -5.96 8.29
N ALA A 84 -7.68 -4.65 8.00
CA ALA A 84 -8.45 -3.72 8.82
C ALA A 84 -9.92 -4.16 8.95
N ARG A 85 -10.57 -3.71 10.03
CA ARG A 85 -11.95 -4.08 10.37
C ARG A 85 -12.82 -2.84 10.47
N PHE A 86 -14.07 -2.98 10.03
CA PHE A 86 -15.13 -2.05 10.37
C PHE A 86 -15.50 -2.27 11.83
N TYR A 87 -15.17 -1.30 12.68
CA TYR A 87 -15.37 -1.41 14.13
C TYR A 87 -16.57 -0.60 14.63
N ARG A 88 -17.14 0.28 13.79
CA ARG A 88 -18.35 1.03 14.12
C ARG A 88 -19.26 1.10 12.89
N MET A 89 -20.40 0.44 12.99
CA MET A 89 -21.44 0.42 11.96
C MET A 89 -22.75 0.87 12.58
N ILE A 90 -23.32 1.94 12.02
CA ILE A 90 -24.63 2.46 12.41
C ILE A 90 -25.46 2.57 11.13
N ASP A 91 -26.54 1.81 11.09
CA ASP A 91 -27.45 1.77 9.95
C ASP A 91 -28.02 3.15 9.62
N GLY A 92 -28.12 3.46 8.33
CA GLY A 92 -28.55 4.77 7.84
C GLY A 92 -27.62 5.95 8.13
N PHE A 93 -26.44 5.71 8.74
CA PHE A 93 -25.51 6.79 9.10
C PHE A 93 -24.08 6.56 8.61
N VAL A 94 -23.36 5.57 9.15
CA VAL A 94 -21.92 5.41 8.84
C VAL A 94 -21.39 4.00 9.11
N ALA A 95 -20.54 3.54 8.20
CA ALA A 95 -19.63 2.42 8.41
C ALA A 95 -18.19 2.97 8.54
N GLN A 96 -17.68 2.99 9.77
CA GLN A 96 -16.37 3.53 10.10
C GLN A 96 -15.33 2.42 10.28
N TRP A 97 -14.17 2.65 9.69
CA TRP A 97 -12.97 1.81 9.70
C TRP A 97 -11.74 2.72 9.56
N GLY A 98 -10.54 2.16 9.66
CA GLY A 98 -9.30 2.92 9.41
C GLY A 98 -8.11 2.60 10.33
N TYR A 99 -8.31 1.82 11.39
CA TYR A 99 -7.19 1.24 12.16
C TYR A 99 -6.73 -0.05 11.50
N SER A 100 -5.42 -0.31 11.49
CA SER A 100 -4.85 -1.55 10.94
C SER A 100 -5.17 -2.75 11.83
N GLY A 101 -5.48 -2.53 13.11
CA GLY A 101 -5.67 -3.58 14.11
C GLY A 101 -4.35 -4.03 14.75
N GLU A 102 -3.27 -3.31 14.50
CA GLU A 102 -1.95 -3.55 15.09
C GLU A 102 -1.55 -2.32 15.93
N PRO A 103 -1.66 -2.40 17.27
CA PRO A 103 -1.51 -1.22 18.12
C PRO A 103 -0.20 -0.44 17.94
N VAL A 104 0.91 -1.13 17.69
CA VAL A 104 2.23 -0.52 17.47
C VAL A 104 2.28 0.27 16.16
N ARG A 105 1.64 -0.25 15.11
CA ARG A 105 1.55 0.43 13.82
C ARG A 105 0.61 1.63 13.92
N ASP A 106 -0.56 1.42 14.53
CA ASP A 106 -1.57 2.45 14.71
C ASP A 106 -1.07 3.62 15.59
N SER A 107 -0.21 3.36 16.59
CA SER A 107 0.33 4.43 17.44
C SER A 107 1.25 5.39 16.69
N VAL A 108 2.06 4.89 15.75
CA VAL A 108 2.96 5.73 14.93
C VAL A 108 2.17 6.80 14.20
N TRP A 109 1.08 6.42 13.54
CA TRP A 109 0.26 7.35 12.76
C TRP A 109 -0.63 8.24 13.63
N ARG A 110 -0.98 7.78 14.83
CA ARG A 110 -1.66 8.62 15.85
C ARG A 110 -0.75 9.75 16.35
N ASP A 111 0.54 9.48 16.49
CA ASP A 111 1.53 10.46 16.94
C ASP A 111 1.94 11.47 15.84
N HIS A 112 1.47 11.25 14.61
CA HIS A 112 1.58 12.17 13.46
C HIS A 112 0.21 12.69 13.02
N PRO A 113 -0.46 13.53 13.85
CA PRO A 113 -1.75 14.10 13.50
C PRO A 113 -1.66 15.02 12.28
N LEU A 114 -2.80 15.21 11.62
CA LEU A 114 -2.97 16.17 10.53
C LEU A 114 -3.79 17.35 11.04
N ASP A 115 -3.46 18.54 10.57
CA ASP A 115 -4.26 19.73 10.80
C ASP A 115 -5.57 19.63 10.02
N ASP A 116 -6.64 20.21 10.58
CA ASP A 116 -7.94 20.24 9.93
C ASP A 116 -7.92 21.19 8.73
N GLU A 117 -8.40 20.72 7.59
CA GLU A 117 -8.43 21.45 6.33
C GLU A 117 -9.85 21.99 6.07
N PRO A 118 -10.01 23.17 5.43
CA PRO A 118 -11.33 23.72 5.15
C PRO A 118 -12.12 22.80 4.21
N VAL A 119 -13.45 22.81 4.32
CA VAL A 119 -14.33 22.07 3.40
C VAL A 119 -14.41 22.81 2.06
N ILE A 120 -13.88 22.18 1.00
CA ILE A 120 -13.83 22.77 -0.36
C ILE A 120 -14.89 22.15 -1.29
N GLY A 121 -15.41 20.97 -0.96
CA GLY A 121 -16.36 20.23 -1.80
C GLY A 121 -17.19 19.21 -1.02
N SER A 122 -18.17 18.61 -1.70
CA SER A 122 -19.03 17.54 -1.19
C SER A 122 -19.17 16.43 -2.24
N ASN A 123 -19.53 15.22 -1.79
CA ASN A 123 -19.56 13.98 -2.56
C ASN A 123 -20.97 13.66 -3.07
#